data_AF-A0ABD8B233-F1
#
_entry.id   AF-A0ABD8B233-F1
#
_cell.length_a   1.000
_cell.length_b   1.000
_cell.length_c   1.000
_cell.angle_alpha   90.00
_cell.angle_beta   90.00
_cell.angle_gamma   90.00
#
_symmetry.space_group_name_H-M   'P 1'
#
loop_
_entity.id
_entity.type
_entity.pdbx_description
1 polymer ?
#
loop_
_entity_poly.entity_id
_entity_poly.type
_entity_poly.pdbx_seq_one_letter_code
_entity_poly.pdbx_strand_id
1 'polypeptide(L)'
;MNFSQKLLSQFLENRAKEKKIKNLSTAVIKSLSSAIIAISCVPNPFLDEAQEDIEFQHVVSLLRVAKENGEIPDELSQIFTQKKEILIQKFNDLKNNLEQEIFKDKSQQIEHLLSLGEDHKKQIAENMIQSCYNSRPELTSKIELIDLNIAFMDNSFSLHPDILYAEEFINFYAYIILYPEVLTYDYELEDEWEAFPLKWLVNQMSLADARILYIHYKSGQDYSAVFTSQYDDENSLEWLVNQIKGHNISEFSNRSSLIKEAIECYKQGYYGATISLIIPQIEGVLWDYAEYFNRKFNNVYRIEGDKQYLLTLNGKEMDNYTVGNLLKQSEFGKVLDQELLLYFCDELYNERNPIFHGRDHTFSSKFNAAKKLCSFEYIIEQINGHLMNELLKTMDEVIDPERVDLVLERKLPLRSLLPSPRD
;
A
#
# COMPACT_ATOMS: atom_id res chain seq x y z
N MET A 1 9.13 30.27 -3.02
CA MET A 1 10.28 29.34 -2.96
C MET A 1 10.36 28.66 -4.31
N ASN A 2 11.50 28.69 -5.01
CA ASN A 2 11.61 27.99 -6.30
C ASN A 2 11.68 26.46 -6.07
N PHE A 3 11.36 25.67 -7.09
CA PHE A 3 11.29 24.20 -6.98
C PHE A 3 12.57 23.59 -6.36
N SER A 4 13.75 24.05 -6.78
CA SER A 4 15.03 23.58 -6.26
C SER A 4 15.22 23.86 -4.76
N GLN A 5 14.77 25.02 -4.26
CA GLN A 5 14.79 25.29 -2.82
C GLN A 5 13.85 24.36 -2.06
N LYS A 6 12.63 24.12 -2.57
CA LYS A 6 11.65 23.21 -1.95
C LYS A 6 12.22 21.79 -1.86
N LEU A 7 12.86 21.32 -2.94
CA LEU A 7 13.51 20.02 -3.00
C LEU A 7 14.67 19.91 -2.00
N LEU A 8 15.57 20.90 -1.95
CA LEU A 8 16.67 20.94 -0.98
C LEU A 8 16.17 20.97 0.47
N SER A 9 15.09 21.70 0.75
CA SER A 9 14.45 21.70 2.06
C SER A 9 13.86 20.33 2.40
N GLN A 10 13.12 19.69 1.51
CA GLN A 10 12.58 18.35 1.72
C GLN A 10 13.68 17.31 1.95
N PHE A 11 14.76 17.39 1.16
CA PHE A 11 15.95 16.54 1.34
C PHE A 11 16.56 16.71 2.73
N LEU A 12 16.81 17.96 3.16
CA LEU A 12 17.35 18.22 4.50
C LEU A 12 16.38 17.82 5.62
N GLU A 13 15.08 18.03 5.45
CA GLU A 13 14.06 17.59 6.40
C GLU A 13 14.05 16.07 6.55
N ASN A 14 14.15 15.33 5.44
CA ASN A 14 14.25 13.86 5.46
C ASN A 14 15.54 13.42 6.16
N ARG A 15 16.69 14.02 5.84
CA ARG A 15 17.96 13.72 6.53
C ARG A 15 17.95 14.08 8.01
N ALA A 16 17.32 15.20 8.37
CA ALA A 16 17.13 15.59 9.76
C ALA A 16 16.24 14.59 10.51
N LYS A 17 15.15 14.12 9.89
CA LYS A 17 14.27 13.08 10.44
C LYS A 17 15.03 11.78 10.63
N GLU A 18 15.76 11.31 9.62
CA GLU A 18 16.58 10.10 9.71
C GLU A 18 17.63 10.19 10.82
N LYS A 19 18.38 11.30 10.90
CA LYS A 19 19.37 11.53 11.96
C LYS A 19 18.70 11.55 13.33
N LYS A 20 17.53 12.19 13.45
CA LYS A 20 16.74 12.19 14.68
C LYS A 20 16.32 10.77 15.06
N ILE A 21 15.77 9.99 14.13
CA ILE A 21 15.34 8.60 14.35
C ILE A 21 16.53 7.71 14.75
N LYS A 22 17.67 7.81 14.05
CA LYS A 22 18.90 7.06 14.37
C LYS A 22 19.47 7.38 15.76
N ASN A 23 19.20 8.57 16.28
CA ASN A 23 19.63 9.00 17.60
C ASN A 23 18.59 8.71 18.70
N LEU A 24 17.41 8.20 18.37
CA LEU A 24 16.45 7.75 19.38
C LEU A 24 16.97 6.48 20.04
N SER A 25 16.68 6.32 21.33
CA SER A 25 16.96 5.05 22.01
C SER A 25 16.08 3.95 21.44
N THR A 26 16.54 2.70 21.53
CA THR A 26 15.75 1.52 21.14
C THR A 26 14.38 1.49 21.81
N ALA A 27 14.29 1.93 23.07
CA ALA A 27 13.04 2.04 23.82
C ALA A 27 12.04 3.01 23.17
N VAL A 28 12.50 4.21 22.80
CA VAL A 28 11.64 5.20 22.13
C VAL A 28 11.22 4.72 20.74
N ILE A 29 12.11 4.09 19.98
CA ILE A 29 11.78 3.51 18.67
C ILE A 29 10.69 2.45 18.84
N LYS A 30 10.82 1.53 19.81
CA LYS A 30 9.81 0.51 20.09
C LYS A 30 8.47 1.11 20.50
N SER A 31 8.48 2.13 21.36
CA SER A 31 7.27 2.86 21.77
C SER A 31 6.56 3.49 20.59
N LEU A 32 7.30 4.23 19.75
CA LEU A 32 6.76 4.88 18.55
C LEU A 32 6.22 3.87 17.55
N SER A 33 6.96 2.79 17.27
CA SER A 33 6.48 1.73 16.37
C SER A 33 5.19 1.08 16.90
N SER A 34 5.11 0.82 18.20
CA SER A 34 3.91 0.23 18.82
C SER A 34 2.71 1.18 18.70
N ALA A 35 2.91 2.48 18.94
CA ALA A 35 1.87 3.49 18.79
C ALA A 35 1.40 3.61 17.33
N ILE A 36 2.32 3.62 16.36
CA ILE A 36 2.00 3.64 14.93
C ILE A 36 1.17 2.41 14.55
N ILE A 37 1.57 1.22 15.02
CA ILE A 37 0.85 -0.03 14.75
C ILE A 37 -0.55 0.02 15.39
N ALA A 38 -0.66 0.44 16.64
CA ALA A 38 -1.94 0.61 17.32
C ALA A 38 -2.93 1.46 16.50
N ILE A 39 -2.50 2.66 16.10
CA ILE A 39 -3.35 3.60 15.38
C ILE A 39 -3.66 3.11 13.96
N SER A 40 -2.71 2.42 13.30
CA SER A 40 -2.88 1.98 11.91
C SER A 40 -3.69 0.70 11.76
N CYS A 41 -3.83 -0.10 12.82
CA CYS A 41 -4.45 -1.42 12.78
C CYS A 41 -5.83 -1.46 13.45
N VAL A 42 -6.11 -0.60 14.43
CA VAL A 42 -7.37 -0.64 15.18
C VAL A 42 -8.32 0.48 14.72
N PRO A 43 -9.47 0.13 14.11
CA PRO A 43 -10.50 1.11 13.77
C PRO A 43 -11.15 1.75 14.99
N ASN A 44 -11.41 3.06 14.95
CA ASN A 44 -12.17 3.74 16.01
C ASN A 44 -13.56 3.12 16.27
N PRO A 45 -14.36 2.73 15.25
CA PRO A 45 -15.65 2.09 15.51
C PRO A 45 -15.54 0.82 16.36
N PHE A 46 -14.44 0.07 16.25
CA PHE A 46 -14.22 -1.13 17.05
C PHE A 46 -13.92 -0.80 18.51
N LEU A 47 -13.21 0.30 18.76
CA LEU A 47 -12.97 0.78 20.11
C LEU A 47 -14.26 1.23 20.79
N ASP A 48 -15.17 1.86 20.03
CA ASP A 48 -16.48 2.29 20.53
C ASP A 48 -17.33 1.07 20.92
N GLU A 49 -17.38 0.04 20.08
CA GLU A 49 -18.08 -1.21 20.36
C GLU A 49 -17.49 -1.97 21.57
N ALA A 50 -16.15 -2.01 21.68
CA ALA A 50 -15.46 -2.69 22.77
C ALA A 50 -15.64 -2.01 24.14
N GLN A 51 -16.12 -0.76 24.21
CA GLN A 51 -16.30 -0.09 25.50
C GLN A 51 -17.27 -0.83 26.44
N GLU A 52 -18.22 -1.58 25.89
CA GLU A 52 -19.20 -2.34 26.68
C GLU A 52 -18.69 -3.74 27.09
N ASP A 53 -17.55 -4.18 26.55
CA ASP A 53 -16.96 -5.50 26.83
C ASP A 53 -16.21 -5.51 28.19
N ILE A 54 -16.59 -6.46 29.05
CA ILE A 54 -16.03 -6.61 30.41
C ILE A 54 -14.55 -7.01 30.35
N GLU A 55 -14.16 -7.89 29.43
CA GLU A 55 -12.78 -8.32 29.23
C GLU A 55 -11.93 -7.13 28.73
N PHE A 56 -12.47 -6.32 27.83
CA PHE A 56 -11.82 -5.09 27.37
C PHE A 56 -11.59 -4.08 28.49
N GLN A 57 -12.62 -3.78 29.29
CA GLN A 57 -12.48 -2.87 30.43
C GLN A 57 -11.49 -3.40 31.48
N HIS A 58 -11.43 -4.72 31.67
CA HIS A 58 -10.44 -5.36 32.53
C HIS A 58 -9.02 -5.13 32.02
N VAL A 59 -8.75 -5.40 30.73
CA VAL A 59 -7.43 -5.15 30.11
C VAL A 59 -7.03 -3.67 30.16
N VAL A 60 -7.96 -2.75 29.90
CA VAL A 60 -7.73 -1.30 30.07
C VAL A 60 -7.32 -0.98 31.51
N SER A 61 -8.00 -1.56 32.50
CA SER A 61 -7.65 -1.34 33.91
C SER A 61 -6.26 -1.86 34.24
N LEU A 62 -5.87 -3.03 33.74
CA LEU A 62 -4.55 -3.60 33.91
C LEU A 62 -3.46 -2.74 33.26
N LEU A 63 -3.71 -2.17 32.07
CA LEU A 63 -2.77 -1.25 31.41
C LEU A 63 -2.61 0.07 32.18
N ARG A 64 -3.68 0.57 32.82
CA ARG A 64 -3.57 1.75 33.69
C ARG A 64 -2.76 1.47 34.94
N VAL A 65 -2.96 0.32 35.59
CA VAL A 65 -2.14 -0.13 36.73
C VAL A 65 -0.69 -0.33 36.29
N ALA A 66 -0.47 -0.91 35.11
CA ALA A 66 0.86 -1.10 34.54
C ALA A 66 1.60 0.23 34.40
N LYS A 67 0.92 1.26 33.91
CA LYS A 67 1.46 2.62 33.78
C LYS A 67 1.85 3.22 35.13
N GLU A 68 1.00 3.08 36.15
CA GLU A 68 1.29 3.59 37.50
C GLU A 68 2.53 2.93 38.10
N ASN A 69 2.72 1.63 37.83
CA ASN A 69 3.82 0.84 38.37
C ASN A 69 5.09 0.84 37.49
N GLY A 70 4.97 1.27 36.22
CA GLY A 70 6.05 1.22 35.23
C GLY A 70 6.39 -0.19 34.73
N GLU A 71 5.53 -1.18 34.96
CA GLU A 71 5.76 -2.58 34.65
C GLU A 71 4.50 -3.23 34.07
N ILE A 72 4.65 -4.12 33.09
CA ILE A 72 3.53 -4.86 32.50
C ILE A 72 3.18 -6.05 33.42
N PRO A 73 1.94 -6.15 33.94
CA PRO A 73 1.50 -7.30 34.72
C PRO A 73 1.63 -8.62 33.93
N ASP A 74 2.02 -9.70 34.61
CA ASP A 74 2.09 -11.04 34.02
C ASP A 74 0.75 -11.46 33.40
N GLU A 75 -0.36 -11.05 34.01
CA GLU A 75 -1.71 -11.32 33.52
C GLU A 75 -1.94 -10.75 32.11
N LEU A 76 -1.49 -9.53 31.81
CA LEU A 76 -1.60 -8.96 30.45
C LEU A 76 -0.82 -9.78 29.44
N SER A 77 0.39 -10.21 29.82
CA SER A 77 1.25 -11.04 28.96
C SER A 77 0.62 -12.40 28.69
N GLN A 78 -0.02 -13.00 29.70
CA GLN A 78 -0.75 -14.26 29.56
C GLN A 78 -1.96 -14.12 28.64
N ILE A 79 -2.78 -13.06 28.82
CA ILE A 79 -3.95 -12.80 27.96
C ILE A 79 -3.50 -12.67 26.50
N PHE A 80 -2.54 -11.80 26.22
CA PHE A 80 -2.07 -11.58 24.85
C PHE A 80 -1.48 -12.85 24.23
N THR A 81 -0.64 -13.58 24.98
CA THR A 81 -0.02 -14.83 24.50
C THR A 81 -1.10 -15.87 24.18
N GLN A 82 -2.09 -16.05 25.04
CA GLN A 82 -3.18 -16.99 24.83
C GLN A 82 -4.01 -16.63 23.58
N LYS A 83 -4.43 -15.36 23.43
CA LYS A 83 -5.23 -14.91 22.26
C LYS A 83 -4.42 -15.07 20.97
N LYS A 84 -3.13 -14.75 20.99
CA LYS A 84 -2.22 -14.92 19.87
C LYS A 84 -2.01 -16.38 19.50
N GLU A 85 -1.80 -17.28 20.46
CA GLU A 85 -1.64 -18.73 20.21
C GLU A 85 -2.89 -19.35 19.58
N ILE A 86 -4.08 -18.94 20.02
CA ILE A 86 -5.35 -19.37 19.43
C ILE A 86 -5.41 -18.96 17.94
N LEU A 87 -5.03 -17.72 17.62
CA LEU A 87 -5.03 -17.23 16.25
C LEU A 87 -3.96 -17.91 15.37
N ILE A 88 -2.76 -18.12 15.89
CA ILE A 88 -1.70 -18.87 15.20
C ILE A 88 -2.17 -20.31 14.91
N GLN A 89 -2.84 -20.95 15.87
CA GLN A 89 -3.39 -22.28 15.64
C GLN A 89 -4.45 -22.28 14.53
N LYS A 90 -5.36 -21.29 14.53
CA LYS A 90 -6.34 -21.11 13.44
C LYS A 90 -5.68 -20.99 12.07
N PHE A 91 -4.60 -20.21 11.97
CA PHE A 91 -3.84 -20.07 10.72
C PHE A 91 -3.12 -21.35 10.31
N ASN A 92 -2.49 -22.06 11.25
CA ASN A 92 -1.87 -23.35 10.96
C ASN A 92 -2.89 -24.39 10.49
N ASP A 93 -4.09 -24.42 11.09
CA ASP A 93 -5.16 -25.31 10.66
C ASP A 93 -5.63 -24.97 9.23
N LEU A 94 -5.77 -23.68 8.91
CA LEU A 94 -6.10 -23.24 7.55
C LEU A 94 -5.01 -23.60 6.54
N LYS A 95 -3.73 -23.37 6.89
CA LYS A 95 -2.58 -23.74 6.06
C LYS A 95 -2.56 -25.24 5.79
N ASN A 96 -2.74 -26.07 6.82
CA ASN A 96 -2.79 -27.52 6.67
C ASN A 96 -3.92 -27.96 5.74
N ASN A 97 -5.08 -27.32 5.80
CA ASN A 97 -6.20 -27.62 4.89
C ASN A 97 -5.86 -27.26 3.43
N LEU A 98 -5.25 -26.09 3.19
CA LEU A 98 -4.80 -25.66 1.86
C LEU A 98 -3.71 -26.59 1.31
N GLU A 99 -2.75 -27.00 2.14
CA GLU A 99 -1.70 -27.94 1.77
C GLU A 99 -2.28 -29.32 1.41
N GLN A 100 -3.22 -29.83 2.20
CA GLN A 100 -3.94 -31.07 1.85
C GLN A 100 -4.67 -30.96 0.52
N GLU A 101 -5.25 -29.79 0.22
CA GLU A 101 -5.89 -29.55 -1.06
C GLU A 101 -4.86 -29.57 -2.20
N ILE A 102 -3.74 -28.86 -2.05
CA ILE A 102 -2.63 -28.79 -3.02
C ILE A 102 -2.07 -30.19 -3.30
N PHE A 103 -1.85 -30.99 -2.25
CA PHE A 103 -1.24 -32.32 -2.36
C PHE A 103 -2.23 -33.45 -2.60
N LYS A 104 -3.54 -33.19 -2.74
CA LYS A 104 -4.61 -34.21 -2.75
C LYS A 104 -4.29 -35.48 -3.56
N ASP A 105 -3.75 -35.33 -4.77
CA ASP A 105 -3.45 -36.47 -5.67
C ASP A 105 -2.06 -37.10 -5.44
N LYS A 106 -1.23 -36.46 -4.61
CA LYS A 106 0.19 -36.77 -4.41
C LYS A 106 0.60 -37.01 -2.95
N SER A 107 -0.27 -36.75 -1.97
CA SER A 107 0.06 -36.79 -0.53
C SER A 107 0.69 -38.12 -0.12
N GLN A 108 0.04 -39.24 -0.45
CA GLN A 108 0.55 -40.58 -0.12
C GLN A 108 1.91 -40.89 -0.77
N GLN A 109 2.14 -40.38 -1.98
CA GLN A 109 3.41 -40.57 -2.68
C GLN A 109 4.53 -39.74 -2.03
N ILE A 110 4.23 -38.50 -1.65
CA ILE A 110 5.15 -37.59 -0.96
C ILE A 110 5.51 -38.16 0.41
N GLU A 111 4.52 -38.56 1.22
CA GLU A 111 4.73 -39.17 2.54
C GLU A 111 5.56 -40.45 2.45
N HIS A 112 5.27 -41.31 1.47
CA HIS A 112 6.06 -42.53 1.25
C HIS A 112 7.52 -42.18 0.93
N LEU A 113 7.77 -41.26 0.01
CA LEU A 113 9.13 -40.85 -0.37
C LEU A 113 9.91 -40.23 0.79
N LEU A 114 9.26 -39.40 1.62
CA LEU A 114 9.88 -38.81 2.81
C LEU A 114 10.18 -39.85 3.90
N SER A 115 9.30 -40.85 4.08
CA SER A 115 9.47 -41.91 5.09
C SER A 115 10.65 -42.84 4.83
N LEU A 116 11.12 -42.94 3.58
CA LEU A 116 12.26 -43.77 3.21
C LEU A 116 13.60 -43.20 3.71
N GLY A 117 13.66 -41.89 4.02
CA GLY A 117 14.82 -41.25 4.64
C GLY A 117 16.09 -41.18 3.77
N GLU A 118 16.03 -41.59 2.51
CA GLU A 118 17.15 -41.53 1.56
C GLU A 118 17.24 -40.15 0.89
N ASP A 119 18.44 -39.54 0.85
CA ASP A 119 18.64 -38.18 0.31
C ASP A 119 18.05 -37.98 -1.10
N HIS A 120 18.23 -38.96 -1.99
CA HIS A 120 17.70 -38.90 -3.35
C HIS A 120 16.16 -38.99 -3.39
N LYS A 121 15.53 -39.70 -2.45
CA LYS A 121 14.06 -39.77 -2.34
C LYS A 121 13.49 -38.48 -1.76
N LYS A 122 14.20 -37.86 -0.80
CA LYS A 122 13.88 -36.54 -0.28
C LYS A 122 13.89 -35.48 -1.38
N GLN A 123 14.92 -35.49 -2.23
CA GLN A 123 15.00 -34.56 -3.37
C GLN A 123 13.85 -34.77 -4.37
N ILE A 124 13.44 -36.02 -4.63
CA ILE A 124 12.27 -36.31 -5.48
C ILE A 124 10.99 -35.77 -4.83
N ALA A 125 10.80 -35.98 -3.52
CA ALA A 125 9.66 -35.46 -2.79
C ALA A 125 9.61 -33.93 -2.83
N GLU A 126 10.73 -33.25 -2.62
CA GLU A 126 10.85 -31.78 -2.71
C GLU A 126 10.47 -31.26 -4.11
N ASN A 127 10.97 -31.91 -5.17
CA ASN A 127 10.58 -31.56 -6.55
C ASN A 127 9.09 -31.77 -6.81
N MET A 128 8.49 -32.83 -6.25
CA MET A 128 7.05 -33.08 -6.35
C MET A 128 6.24 -32.02 -5.60
N ILE A 129 6.65 -31.67 -4.38
CA ILE A 129 6.04 -30.62 -3.57
C ILE A 129 6.05 -29.29 -4.34
N GLN A 130 7.22 -28.89 -4.87
CA GLN A 130 7.35 -27.66 -5.65
C GLN A 130 6.47 -27.69 -6.90
N SER A 131 6.40 -28.83 -7.59
CA SER A 131 5.50 -28.98 -8.74
C SER A 131 4.03 -28.84 -8.36
N CYS A 132 3.61 -29.28 -7.18
CA CYS A 132 2.23 -29.14 -6.71
C CYS A 132 1.91 -27.66 -6.42
N TYR A 133 2.78 -26.96 -5.68
CA TYR A 133 2.64 -25.52 -5.45
C TYR A 133 2.57 -24.73 -6.77
N ASN A 134 3.51 -24.96 -7.69
CA ASN A 134 3.53 -24.28 -8.99
C ASN A 134 2.27 -24.54 -9.84
N SER A 135 1.58 -25.68 -9.63
CA SER A 135 0.35 -26.02 -10.36
C SER A 135 -0.90 -25.34 -9.79
N ARG A 136 -0.83 -24.77 -8.59
CA ARG A 136 -1.94 -24.11 -7.89
C ARG A 136 -1.50 -22.78 -7.28
N PRO A 137 -1.23 -21.77 -8.12
CA PRO A 137 -0.70 -20.49 -7.66
C PRO A 137 -1.63 -19.79 -6.66
N GLU A 138 -2.95 -19.83 -6.85
CA GLU A 138 -3.93 -19.19 -5.95
C GLU A 138 -3.86 -19.72 -4.51
N LEU A 139 -3.84 -21.04 -4.34
CA LEU A 139 -3.72 -21.66 -3.01
C LEU A 139 -2.33 -21.42 -2.40
N THR A 140 -1.29 -21.43 -3.24
CA THR A 140 0.09 -21.11 -2.82
C THR A 140 0.17 -19.69 -2.26
N SER A 141 -0.41 -18.70 -2.94
CA SER A 141 -0.44 -17.32 -2.47
C SER A 141 -1.21 -17.16 -1.15
N LYS A 142 -2.30 -17.91 -0.94
CA LYS A 142 -2.99 -17.94 0.37
C LYS A 142 -2.10 -18.51 1.49
N ILE A 143 -1.30 -19.55 1.22
CA ILE A 143 -0.34 -20.09 2.20
C ILE A 143 0.77 -19.08 2.52
N GLU A 144 1.32 -18.42 1.50
CA GLU A 144 2.33 -17.37 1.67
C GLU A 144 1.79 -16.21 2.53
N LEU A 145 0.53 -15.82 2.32
CA LEU A 145 -0.13 -14.81 3.12
C LEU A 145 -0.35 -15.27 4.58
N ILE A 146 -0.69 -16.54 4.81
CA ILE A 146 -0.78 -17.10 6.16
C ILE A 146 0.58 -17.01 6.87
N ASP A 147 1.66 -17.42 6.20
CA ASP A 147 3.01 -17.36 6.75
C ASP A 147 3.42 -15.92 7.05
N LEU A 148 3.07 -14.98 6.17
CA LEU A 148 3.28 -13.54 6.38
C LEU A 148 2.51 -13.05 7.62
N ASN A 149 1.25 -13.43 7.78
CA ASN A 149 0.42 -13.03 8.94
C ASN A 149 0.98 -13.57 10.25
N ILE A 150 1.42 -14.83 10.29
CA ILE A 150 2.07 -15.42 11.48
C ILE A 150 3.36 -14.66 11.79
N ALA A 151 4.23 -14.48 10.80
CA ALA A 151 5.49 -13.76 10.98
C ALA A 151 5.28 -12.31 11.41
N PHE A 152 4.27 -11.63 10.88
CA PHE A 152 3.94 -10.26 11.25
C PHE A 152 3.45 -10.21 12.70
N MET A 153 2.55 -11.09 13.15
CA MET A 153 2.13 -11.14 14.56
C MET A 153 3.28 -11.43 15.53
N ASP A 154 4.30 -12.20 15.11
CA ASP A 154 5.48 -12.47 15.92
C ASP A 154 6.42 -11.27 16.07
N ASN A 155 6.46 -10.39 15.07
CA ASN A 155 7.45 -9.33 15.01
C ASN A 155 6.89 -7.90 15.14
N SER A 156 5.59 -7.71 14.90
CA SER A 156 4.96 -6.38 14.81
C SER A 156 4.68 -5.78 16.19
N PHE A 157 4.09 -6.55 17.10
CA PHE A 157 3.67 -6.04 18.40
C PHE A 157 4.24 -6.88 19.53
N SER A 158 4.84 -6.20 20.51
CA SER A 158 5.33 -6.81 21.74
C SER A 158 4.89 -5.98 22.92
N LEU A 159 4.37 -6.64 23.95
CA LEU A 159 4.08 -6.00 25.22
C LEU A 159 5.40 -5.65 25.92
N HIS A 160 5.71 -4.35 25.96
CA HIS A 160 6.88 -3.81 26.64
C HIS A 160 6.44 -2.60 27.48
N PRO A 161 7.07 -2.32 28.64
CA PRO A 161 6.73 -1.15 29.46
C PRO A 161 6.72 0.18 28.69
N ASP A 162 7.46 0.27 27.59
CA ASP A 162 7.52 1.48 26.75
C ASP A 162 6.19 1.83 26.07
N ILE A 163 5.24 0.90 25.93
CA ILE A 163 3.90 1.22 25.39
C ILE A 163 3.11 2.10 26.37
N LEU A 164 3.48 2.09 27.65
CA LEU A 164 2.81 2.83 28.73
C LEU A 164 3.09 4.34 28.69
N TYR A 165 4.09 4.79 27.92
CA TYR A 165 4.41 6.21 27.75
C TYR A 165 3.37 6.97 26.92
N ALA A 166 2.52 6.28 26.15
CA ALA A 166 1.52 6.89 25.28
C ALA A 166 0.10 6.58 25.79
N GLU A 167 -0.33 7.36 26.77
CA GLU A 167 -1.62 7.19 27.48
C GLU A 167 -2.82 7.25 26.54
N GLU A 168 -2.75 8.11 25.55
CA GLU A 168 -3.78 8.30 24.53
C GLU A 168 -4.07 7.02 23.72
N PHE A 169 -3.16 6.03 23.72
CA PHE A 169 -3.31 4.79 22.97
C PHE A 169 -3.64 3.56 23.84
N ILE A 170 -3.91 3.73 25.14
CA ILE A 170 -4.24 2.59 26.03
C ILE A 170 -5.38 1.74 25.48
N ASN A 171 -6.44 2.37 24.96
CA ASN A 171 -7.59 1.65 24.41
C ASN A 171 -7.21 0.86 23.14
N PHE A 172 -6.34 1.41 22.30
CA PHE A 172 -5.83 0.72 21.11
C PHE A 172 -4.99 -0.50 21.49
N TYR A 173 -4.11 -0.36 22.49
CA TYR A 173 -3.32 -1.48 23.00
C TYR A 173 -4.20 -2.56 23.65
N ALA A 174 -5.21 -2.16 24.43
CA ALA A 174 -6.16 -3.10 25.01
C ALA A 174 -6.87 -3.92 23.93
N TYR A 175 -7.26 -3.26 22.83
CA TYR A 175 -7.90 -3.93 21.70
C TYR A 175 -6.95 -4.94 21.04
N ILE A 176 -5.70 -4.55 20.74
CA ILE A 176 -4.70 -5.48 20.16
C ILE A 176 -4.43 -6.69 21.07
N ILE A 177 -4.37 -6.46 22.39
CA ILE A 177 -4.14 -7.54 23.36
C ILE A 177 -5.25 -8.60 23.29
N LEU A 178 -6.49 -8.16 23.14
CA LEU A 178 -7.65 -9.06 23.09
C LEU A 178 -7.95 -9.63 21.72
N TYR A 179 -7.67 -8.86 20.67
CA TYR A 179 -8.03 -9.15 19.28
C TYR A 179 -6.80 -8.99 18.36
N PRO A 180 -5.77 -9.84 18.51
CA PRO A 180 -4.54 -9.73 17.72
C PRO A 180 -4.76 -9.87 16.20
N GLU A 181 -5.91 -10.38 15.75
CA GLU A 181 -6.30 -10.46 14.34
C GLU A 181 -6.27 -9.10 13.63
N VAL A 182 -6.45 -7.99 14.35
CA VAL A 182 -6.36 -6.65 13.76
C VAL A 182 -4.98 -6.31 13.22
N LEU A 183 -3.94 -7.04 13.63
CA LEU A 183 -2.58 -6.91 13.11
C LEU A 183 -2.37 -7.64 11.79
N THR A 184 -3.36 -8.40 11.30
CA THR A 184 -3.20 -9.31 10.17
C THR A 184 -4.06 -8.92 8.98
N TYR A 185 -3.76 -9.50 7.82
CA TYR A 185 -4.56 -9.45 6.58
C TYR A 185 -5.47 -10.67 6.48
N ASP A 186 -6.03 -11.14 7.61
CA ASP A 186 -6.84 -12.36 7.66
C ASP A 186 -8.09 -12.30 6.78
N TYR A 187 -8.63 -11.11 6.56
CA TYR A 187 -9.76 -10.90 5.67
C TYR A 187 -9.49 -11.29 4.21
N GLU A 188 -8.23 -11.27 3.76
CA GLU A 188 -7.88 -11.66 2.38
C GLU A 188 -7.88 -13.18 2.17
N LEU A 189 -7.91 -13.95 3.28
CA LEU A 189 -7.99 -15.41 3.22
C LEU A 189 -9.42 -15.91 3.03
N GLU A 190 -10.42 -15.05 3.25
CA GLU A 190 -11.84 -15.37 3.13
C GLU A 190 -12.28 -15.50 1.66
N ASP A 191 -13.33 -16.27 1.40
CA ASP A 191 -13.80 -16.50 0.03
C ASP A 191 -14.46 -15.26 -0.57
N GLU A 192 -15.12 -14.44 0.27
CA GLU A 192 -15.78 -13.20 -0.14
C GLU A 192 -14.78 -12.13 -0.61
N TRP A 193 -13.52 -12.20 -0.17
CA TRP A 193 -12.44 -11.31 -0.61
C TRP A 193 -12.27 -11.32 -2.12
N GLU A 194 -12.43 -12.48 -2.77
CA GLU A 194 -12.23 -12.57 -4.21
C GLU A 194 -13.23 -11.73 -5.02
N ALA A 195 -14.42 -11.54 -4.46
CA ALA A 195 -15.48 -10.72 -5.04
C ALA A 195 -15.43 -9.24 -4.60
N PHE A 196 -14.54 -8.87 -3.68
CA PHE A 196 -14.45 -7.50 -3.17
C PHE A 196 -13.96 -6.53 -4.27
N PRO A 197 -14.75 -5.50 -4.64
CA PRO A 197 -14.46 -4.68 -5.83
C PRO A 197 -13.39 -3.60 -5.61
N LEU A 198 -12.88 -3.45 -4.38
CA LEU A 198 -11.87 -2.45 -4.03
C LEU A 198 -10.57 -3.10 -3.53
N LYS A 199 -10.31 -4.38 -3.87
CA LYS A 199 -9.05 -5.09 -3.54
C LYS A 199 -7.80 -4.25 -3.87
N TRP A 200 -7.78 -3.64 -5.06
CA TRP A 200 -6.67 -2.81 -5.54
C TRP A 200 -6.36 -1.58 -4.68
N LEU A 201 -7.31 -1.12 -3.87
CA LEU A 201 -7.13 0.06 -3.01
C LEU A 201 -6.54 -0.30 -1.65
N VAL A 202 -6.76 -1.54 -1.18
CA VAL A 202 -6.46 -1.93 0.21
C VAL A 202 -4.97 -1.78 0.54
N ASN A 203 -4.08 -2.04 -0.41
CA ASN A 203 -2.63 -1.87 -0.24
C ASN A 203 -2.18 -0.41 -0.05
N GLN A 204 -3.05 0.58 -0.26
CA GLN A 204 -2.77 2.01 -0.05
C GLN A 204 -3.46 2.59 1.19
N MET A 205 -4.29 1.79 1.86
CA MET A 205 -5.00 2.21 3.05
C MET A 205 -4.28 1.73 4.31
N SER A 206 -4.59 2.34 5.45
CA SER A 206 -4.25 1.73 6.72
C SER A 206 -4.99 0.39 6.85
N LEU A 207 -4.41 -0.55 7.62
CA LEU A 207 -5.06 -1.84 7.85
C LEU A 207 -6.43 -1.68 8.53
N ALA A 208 -6.57 -0.67 9.38
CA ALA A 208 -7.84 -0.28 9.99
C ALA A 208 -8.89 0.12 8.94
N ASP A 209 -8.53 1.02 8.02
CA ASP A 209 -9.48 1.50 7.00
C ASP A 209 -9.86 0.40 6.00
N ALA A 210 -8.87 -0.40 5.57
CA ALA A 210 -9.11 -1.56 4.72
C ALA A 210 -10.08 -2.55 5.35
N ARG A 211 -9.89 -2.84 6.65
CA ARG A 211 -10.74 -3.74 7.43
C ARG A 211 -12.17 -3.21 7.57
N ILE A 212 -12.35 -1.91 7.87
CA ILE A 212 -13.69 -1.29 7.90
C ILE A 212 -14.37 -1.48 6.54
N LEU A 213 -13.68 -1.11 5.47
CA LEU A 213 -14.25 -1.14 4.12
C LEU A 213 -14.68 -2.55 3.71
N TYR A 214 -13.84 -3.54 4.01
CA TYR A 214 -14.13 -4.94 3.75
C TYR A 214 -15.29 -5.48 4.60
N ILE A 215 -15.35 -5.16 5.89
CA ILE A 215 -16.45 -5.61 6.77
C ILE A 215 -17.79 -5.03 6.35
N HIS A 216 -17.84 -3.77 5.94
CA HIS A 216 -19.05 -3.18 5.38
C HIS A 216 -19.49 -3.94 4.13
N TYR A 217 -18.56 -4.28 3.24
CA TYR A 217 -18.86 -5.09 2.06
C TYR A 217 -19.39 -6.48 2.44
N LYS A 218 -18.68 -7.21 3.29
CA LYS A 218 -19.03 -8.58 3.71
C LYS A 218 -20.39 -8.65 4.40
N SER A 219 -20.71 -7.66 5.23
CA SER A 219 -22.00 -7.58 5.94
C SER A 219 -23.16 -7.11 5.07
N GLY A 220 -22.92 -6.79 3.80
CA GLY A 220 -23.93 -6.22 2.90
C GLY A 220 -24.34 -4.78 3.26
N GLN A 221 -23.56 -4.11 4.12
CA GLN A 221 -23.72 -2.69 4.41
C GLN A 221 -23.20 -1.85 3.24
N ASP A 222 -23.58 -0.57 3.23
CA ASP A 222 -23.14 0.37 2.19
C ASP A 222 -21.67 0.79 2.38
N TYR A 223 -20.75 -0.04 1.91
CA TYR A 223 -19.32 0.29 1.84
C TYR A 223 -19.02 1.41 0.83
N SER A 224 -19.94 1.68 -0.11
CA SER A 224 -19.76 2.76 -1.08
C SER A 224 -19.85 4.14 -0.41
N ALA A 225 -20.68 4.28 0.62
CA ALA A 225 -20.75 5.49 1.43
C ALA A 225 -19.43 5.73 2.19
N VAL A 226 -18.86 4.70 2.82
CA VAL A 226 -17.56 4.76 3.53
C VAL A 226 -16.45 5.16 2.58
N PHE A 227 -16.39 4.55 1.40
CA PHE A 227 -15.39 4.90 0.39
C PHE A 227 -15.59 6.32 -0.18
N THR A 228 -16.83 6.75 -0.41
CA THR A 228 -17.10 8.06 -1.05
C THR A 228 -17.00 9.24 -0.09
N SER A 229 -17.12 9.05 1.22
CA SER A 229 -17.10 10.13 2.20
C SER A 229 -15.78 10.89 2.24
N GLN A 230 -14.65 10.24 1.91
CA GLN A 230 -13.35 10.92 1.83
C GLN A 230 -13.29 11.99 0.72
N TYR A 231 -14.17 11.87 -0.28
CA TYR A 231 -14.30 12.79 -1.41
C TYR A 231 -15.40 13.84 -1.23
N ASP A 232 -16.11 13.81 -0.10
CA ASP A 232 -17.13 14.80 0.21
C ASP A 232 -16.54 16.07 0.86
N ASP A 233 -15.32 16.00 1.42
CA ASP A 233 -14.60 17.17 1.92
C ASP A 233 -14.03 18.00 0.76
N GLU A 234 -14.25 19.33 0.82
CA GLU A 234 -13.81 20.25 -0.22
C GLU A 234 -12.29 20.29 -0.37
N ASN A 235 -11.55 20.03 0.71
CA ASN A 235 -10.10 20.13 0.75
C ASN A 235 -9.40 18.88 0.19
N SER A 236 -9.97 17.69 0.36
CA SER A 236 -9.37 16.42 -0.09
C SER A 236 -9.04 16.44 -1.58
N LEU A 237 -9.96 16.94 -2.42
CA LEU A 237 -9.78 16.96 -3.88
C LEU A 237 -8.91 18.13 -4.38
N GLU A 238 -8.77 19.21 -3.61
CA GLU A 238 -7.93 20.35 -4.01
C GLU A 238 -6.43 19.97 -3.97
N TRP A 239 -6.06 19.02 -3.11
CA TRP A 239 -4.72 18.45 -3.09
C TRP A 239 -4.31 17.90 -4.47
N LEU A 240 -5.20 17.16 -5.14
CA LEU A 240 -4.95 16.55 -6.45
C LEU A 240 -4.66 17.62 -7.52
N VAL A 241 -5.44 18.70 -7.53
CA VAL A 241 -5.21 19.84 -8.44
C VAL A 241 -3.84 20.47 -8.18
N ASN A 242 -3.47 20.63 -6.91
CA ASN A 242 -2.19 21.21 -6.53
C ASN A 242 -1.00 20.30 -6.86
N GLN A 243 -1.13 18.98 -6.73
CA GLN A 243 -0.09 18.05 -7.15
C GLN A 243 0.18 18.16 -8.64
N ILE A 244 -0.87 18.25 -9.46
CA ILE A 244 -0.74 18.36 -10.92
C ILE A 244 -0.16 19.71 -11.34
N LYS A 245 -0.65 20.81 -10.77
CA LYS A 245 -0.13 22.16 -11.06
C LYS A 245 1.33 22.31 -10.65
N GLY A 246 1.72 21.71 -9.52
CA GLY A 246 3.06 21.78 -8.95
C GLY A 246 4.01 20.69 -9.45
N HIS A 247 3.58 19.85 -10.40
CA HIS A 247 4.35 18.70 -10.83
C HIS A 247 5.58 19.08 -11.67
N ASN A 248 6.64 18.26 -11.60
CA ASN A 248 7.89 18.50 -12.33
C ASN A 248 7.83 18.12 -13.81
N ILE A 249 6.82 17.35 -14.20
CA ILE A 249 6.53 17.02 -15.58
C ILE A 249 5.64 18.14 -16.12
N SER A 250 6.21 18.98 -16.98
CA SER A 250 5.55 20.20 -17.46
C SER A 250 4.20 19.93 -18.13
N GLU A 251 4.10 18.79 -18.80
CA GLU A 251 2.94 18.30 -19.54
C GLU A 251 1.74 18.08 -18.62
N PHE A 252 1.97 17.71 -17.35
CA PHE A 252 0.90 17.52 -16.36
C PHE A 252 0.18 18.83 -16.05
N SER A 253 0.91 19.94 -15.95
CA SER A 253 0.34 21.24 -15.58
C SER A 253 -0.77 21.70 -16.53
N ASN A 254 -0.67 21.31 -17.81
CA ASN A 254 -1.67 21.60 -18.86
C ASN A 254 -3.02 20.90 -18.61
N ARG A 255 -3.06 19.85 -17.79
CA ARG A 255 -4.26 19.07 -17.46
C ARG A 255 -5.02 19.62 -16.25
N SER A 256 -4.41 20.53 -15.49
CA SER A 256 -4.94 21.01 -14.22
C SER A 256 -6.32 21.65 -14.31
N SER A 257 -6.64 22.34 -15.42
CA SER A 257 -7.97 22.93 -15.64
C SER A 257 -9.05 21.86 -15.80
N LEU A 258 -8.79 20.82 -16.60
CA LEU A 258 -9.73 19.71 -16.84
C LEU A 258 -9.95 18.88 -15.57
N ILE A 259 -8.90 18.69 -14.76
CA ILE A 259 -8.99 17.97 -13.49
C ILE A 259 -9.81 18.78 -12.49
N LYS A 260 -9.60 20.10 -12.43
CA LYS A 260 -10.42 21.00 -11.60
C LYS A 260 -11.88 20.94 -12.02
N GLU A 261 -12.16 20.96 -13.32
CA GLU A 261 -13.52 20.82 -13.85
C GLU A 261 -14.16 19.46 -13.48
N ALA A 262 -13.42 18.36 -13.59
CA ALA A 262 -13.91 17.04 -13.20
C ALA A 262 -14.30 16.97 -11.70
N ILE A 263 -13.50 17.62 -10.84
CA ILE A 263 -13.77 17.75 -9.40
C ILE A 263 -14.99 18.63 -9.13
N GLU A 264 -15.12 19.76 -9.82
CA GLU A 264 -16.29 20.64 -9.72
C GLU A 264 -17.57 19.90 -10.15
N CYS A 265 -17.51 19.12 -11.24
CA CYS A 265 -18.60 18.23 -11.65
C CYS A 265 -18.95 17.21 -10.56
N TYR A 266 -17.95 16.60 -9.91
CA TYR A 266 -18.19 15.60 -8.87
C TYR A 266 -18.93 16.22 -7.68
N LYS A 267 -18.46 17.38 -7.21
CA LYS A 267 -19.05 18.15 -6.11
C LYS A 267 -20.49 18.58 -6.40
N GLN A 268 -20.81 18.84 -7.67
CA GLN A 268 -22.16 19.22 -8.12
C GLN A 268 -23.07 18.01 -8.42
N GLY A 269 -22.59 16.78 -8.24
CA GLY A 269 -23.35 15.56 -8.52
C GLY A 269 -23.38 15.15 -9.99
N TYR A 270 -22.60 15.80 -10.86
CA TYR A 270 -22.48 15.48 -12.29
C TYR A 270 -21.50 14.33 -12.54
N TYR A 271 -21.76 13.16 -11.95
CA TYR A 271 -20.84 12.02 -11.94
C TYR A 271 -20.48 11.49 -13.32
N GLY A 272 -21.42 11.48 -14.27
CA GLY A 272 -21.12 11.08 -15.65
C GLY A 272 -20.12 12.03 -16.33
N ALA A 273 -20.20 13.32 -16.05
CA ALA A 273 -19.25 14.32 -16.56
C ALA A 273 -17.87 14.14 -15.91
N THR A 274 -17.82 13.93 -14.59
CA THR A 274 -16.57 13.61 -13.87
C THR A 274 -15.87 12.41 -14.50
N ILE A 275 -16.58 11.30 -14.70
CA ILE A 275 -16.02 10.07 -15.29
C ILE A 275 -15.50 10.34 -16.71
N SER A 276 -16.29 11.04 -17.52
CA SER A 276 -15.93 11.34 -18.91
C SER A 276 -14.71 12.27 -19.03
N LEU A 277 -14.54 13.19 -18.07
CA LEU A 277 -13.40 14.10 -18.02
C LEU A 277 -12.14 13.43 -17.47
N ILE A 278 -12.26 12.60 -16.42
CA ILE A 278 -11.10 12.07 -15.69
C ILE A 278 -10.44 10.89 -16.39
N ILE A 279 -11.20 9.98 -17.03
CA ILE A 279 -10.62 8.79 -17.68
C ILE A 279 -9.54 9.17 -18.72
N PRO A 280 -9.78 10.12 -19.64
CA PRO A 280 -8.76 10.57 -20.58
C PRO A 280 -7.56 11.23 -19.91
N GLN A 281 -7.73 11.86 -18.73
CA GLN A 281 -6.60 12.45 -18.00
C GLN A 281 -5.72 11.39 -17.36
N ILE A 282 -6.30 10.30 -16.85
CA ILE A 282 -5.53 9.16 -16.33
C ILE A 282 -4.63 8.60 -17.45
N GLU A 283 -5.23 8.29 -18.61
CA GLU A 283 -4.50 7.75 -19.74
C GLU A 283 -3.40 8.72 -20.22
N GLY A 284 -3.73 10.01 -20.33
CA GLY A 284 -2.76 11.02 -20.75
C GLY A 284 -1.59 11.22 -19.78
N VAL A 285 -1.83 11.19 -18.46
CA VAL A 285 -0.77 11.28 -17.45
C VAL A 285 0.19 10.09 -17.55
N LEU A 286 -0.33 8.88 -17.78
CA LEU A 286 0.49 7.69 -17.95
C LEU A 286 1.37 7.79 -19.20
N TRP A 287 0.84 8.32 -20.30
CA TRP A 287 1.62 8.58 -21.52
C TRP A 287 2.73 9.61 -21.31
N ASP A 288 2.37 10.78 -20.77
CA ASP A 288 3.31 11.87 -20.49
C ASP A 288 4.44 11.38 -19.56
N TYR A 289 4.09 10.56 -18.57
CA TYR A 289 5.08 10.00 -17.66
C TYR A 289 5.96 8.94 -18.31
N ALA A 290 5.41 8.07 -19.14
CA ALA A 290 6.18 7.08 -19.87
C ALA A 290 7.18 7.74 -20.84
N GLU A 291 6.82 8.85 -21.47
CA GLU A 291 7.76 9.65 -22.27
C GLU A 291 8.87 10.25 -21.42
N TYR A 292 8.53 10.84 -20.26
CA TYR A 292 9.52 11.32 -19.30
C TYR A 292 10.47 10.19 -18.87
N PHE A 293 9.93 9.03 -18.50
CA PHE A 293 10.68 7.87 -18.06
C PHE A 293 11.61 7.37 -19.17
N ASN A 294 11.12 7.29 -20.40
CA ASN A 294 11.95 6.89 -21.54
C ASN A 294 13.08 7.89 -21.82
N ARG A 295 12.84 9.20 -21.69
CA ARG A 295 13.90 10.22 -21.82
C ARG A 295 15.02 10.01 -20.81
N LYS A 296 14.72 9.47 -19.63
CA LYS A 296 15.69 9.22 -18.56
C LYS A 296 16.42 7.88 -18.69
N PHE A 297 15.71 6.81 -19.06
CA PHE A 297 16.23 5.43 -19.00
C PHE A 297 16.37 4.73 -20.36
N ASN A 298 15.77 5.28 -21.42
CA ASN A 298 15.83 4.79 -22.80
C ASN A 298 15.49 3.30 -22.97
N ASN A 299 14.49 2.81 -22.22
CA ASN A 299 14.13 1.39 -22.14
C ASN A 299 12.63 1.11 -22.32
N VAL A 300 11.83 2.14 -22.66
CA VAL A 300 10.38 1.99 -22.89
C VAL A 300 10.05 2.09 -24.38
N TYR A 301 10.69 3.02 -25.09
CA TYR A 301 10.45 3.24 -26.51
C TYR A 301 11.74 3.25 -27.31
N ARG A 302 11.65 2.69 -28.52
CA ARG A 302 12.61 2.95 -29.61
C ARG A 302 11.99 3.93 -30.60
N ILE A 303 12.70 5.00 -30.88
CA ILE A 303 12.29 6.03 -31.85
C ILE A 303 13.13 5.85 -33.11
N GLU A 304 12.49 5.67 -34.26
CA GLU A 304 13.13 5.55 -35.57
C GLU A 304 12.41 6.44 -36.58
N GLY A 305 12.98 7.62 -36.84
CA GLY A 305 12.32 8.67 -37.62
C GLY A 305 11.05 9.15 -36.91
N ASP A 306 9.93 9.15 -37.63
CA ASP A 306 8.61 9.54 -37.11
C ASP A 306 7.85 8.38 -36.44
N LYS A 307 8.47 7.19 -36.32
CA LYS A 307 7.85 6.01 -35.72
C LYS A 307 8.38 5.78 -34.31
N GLN A 308 7.45 5.43 -33.42
CA GLN A 308 7.72 5.03 -32.04
C GLN A 308 7.28 3.59 -31.85
N TYR A 309 8.17 2.73 -31.35
CA TYR A 309 7.90 1.34 -31.03
C TYR A 309 8.02 1.13 -29.53
N LEU A 310 7.07 0.39 -28.94
CA LEU A 310 7.17 -0.04 -27.55
C LEU A 310 8.19 -1.17 -27.43
N LEU A 311 9.13 -1.03 -26.50
CA LEU A 311 10.09 -2.06 -26.13
C LEU A 311 9.47 -2.95 -25.05
N THR A 312 9.24 -4.22 -25.39
CA THR A 312 8.71 -5.19 -24.43
C THR A 312 9.80 -5.72 -23.50
N LEU A 313 9.43 -6.29 -22.35
CA LEU A 313 10.34 -6.94 -21.40
C LEU A 313 11.23 -8.02 -22.03
N ASN A 314 10.76 -8.65 -23.11
CA ASN A 314 11.49 -9.68 -23.86
C ASN A 314 12.37 -9.09 -24.98
N GLY A 315 12.53 -7.77 -25.05
CA GLY A 315 13.30 -7.07 -26.08
C GLY A 315 12.64 -7.03 -27.46
N LYS A 316 11.37 -7.46 -27.59
CA LYS A 316 10.61 -7.34 -28.85
C LYS A 316 10.03 -5.93 -28.99
N GLU A 317 9.98 -5.45 -30.22
CA GLU A 317 9.36 -4.18 -30.60
C GLU A 317 7.90 -4.39 -31.00
N MET A 318 7.04 -3.48 -30.56
CA MET A 318 5.61 -3.47 -30.90
C MET A 318 5.22 -2.13 -31.50
N ASP A 319 4.56 -2.15 -32.65
CA ASP A 319 3.85 -1.02 -33.22
C ASP A 319 2.36 -1.04 -32.80
N ASN A 320 1.68 0.10 -32.92
CA ASN A 320 0.23 0.23 -32.61
C ASN A 320 -0.18 -0.32 -31.23
N TYR A 321 0.58 0.03 -30.20
CA TYR A 321 0.36 -0.43 -28.84
C TYR A 321 -0.63 0.48 -28.09
N THR A 322 -1.26 -0.07 -27.06
CA THR A 322 -2.17 0.64 -26.14
C THR A 322 -1.48 0.97 -24.82
N VAL A 323 -2.11 1.80 -23.98
CA VAL A 323 -1.65 2.02 -22.60
C VAL A 323 -1.60 0.71 -21.81
N GLY A 324 -2.54 -0.21 -22.05
CA GLY A 324 -2.51 -1.55 -21.44
C GLY A 324 -1.27 -2.35 -21.85
N ASN A 325 -0.80 -2.23 -23.09
CA ASN A 325 0.46 -2.85 -23.52
C ASN A 325 1.67 -2.20 -22.86
N LEU A 326 1.71 -0.87 -22.79
CA LEU A 326 2.75 -0.11 -22.09
C LEU A 326 2.88 -0.59 -20.64
N LEU A 327 1.76 -0.68 -19.93
CA LEU A 327 1.71 -1.08 -18.53
C LEU A 327 2.05 -2.57 -18.31
N LYS A 328 1.49 -3.49 -19.11
CA LYS A 328 1.67 -4.93 -18.88
C LYS A 328 2.97 -5.50 -19.46
N GLN A 329 3.55 -4.85 -20.47
CA GLN A 329 4.61 -5.48 -21.29
C GLN A 329 5.93 -4.73 -21.35
N SER A 330 6.07 -3.56 -20.71
CA SER A 330 7.31 -2.78 -20.73
C SER A 330 7.90 -2.56 -19.34
N GLU A 331 9.14 -2.06 -19.28
CA GLU A 331 9.79 -1.68 -18.01
C GLU A 331 9.02 -0.59 -17.25
N PHE A 332 8.22 0.22 -17.93
CA PHE A 332 7.39 1.25 -17.30
C PHE A 332 6.37 0.66 -16.32
N GLY A 333 5.82 -0.52 -16.62
CA GLY A 333 4.87 -1.21 -15.75
C GLY A 333 5.43 -1.48 -14.36
N LYS A 334 6.73 -1.72 -14.24
CA LYS A 334 7.38 -2.03 -12.94
C LYS A 334 7.45 -0.83 -11.98
N VAL A 335 7.13 0.37 -12.46
CA VAL A 335 7.11 1.60 -11.66
C VAL A 335 5.80 1.74 -10.88
N LEU A 336 4.74 1.06 -11.32
CA LEU A 336 3.40 1.17 -10.77
C LEU A 336 3.02 -0.10 -10.01
N ASP A 337 2.15 0.06 -9.02
CA ASP A 337 1.61 -1.05 -8.23
C ASP A 337 0.86 -2.06 -9.11
N GLN A 338 1.15 -3.35 -8.93
CA GLN A 338 0.62 -4.42 -9.79
C GLN A 338 -0.91 -4.57 -9.67
N GLU A 339 -1.49 -4.42 -8.48
CA GLU A 339 -2.93 -4.53 -8.28
C GLU A 339 -3.68 -3.37 -8.93
N LEU A 340 -3.12 -2.16 -8.82
CA LEU A 340 -3.61 -0.99 -9.55
C LEU A 340 -3.55 -1.18 -11.07
N LEU A 341 -2.48 -1.79 -11.58
CA LEU A 341 -2.34 -2.10 -13.00
C LEU A 341 -3.41 -3.09 -13.48
N LEU A 342 -3.68 -4.14 -12.70
CA LEU A 342 -4.72 -5.11 -12.99
C LEU A 342 -6.09 -4.43 -13.03
N TYR A 343 -6.46 -3.69 -11.98
CA TYR A 343 -7.70 -2.91 -11.96
C TYR A 343 -7.79 -1.92 -13.14
N PHE A 344 -6.73 -1.17 -13.42
CA PHE A 344 -6.73 -0.20 -14.51
C PHE A 344 -6.97 -0.87 -15.86
N CYS A 345 -6.24 -1.95 -16.14
CA CYS A 345 -6.31 -2.61 -17.45
C CYS A 345 -7.57 -3.45 -17.63
N ASP A 346 -8.04 -4.10 -16.56
CA ASP A 346 -9.09 -5.11 -16.63
C ASP A 346 -10.48 -4.51 -16.37
N GLU A 347 -10.57 -3.44 -15.58
CA GLU A 347 -11.81 -2.71 -15.33
C GLU A 347 -11.81 -1.35 -16.03
N LEU A 348 -10.99 -0.39 -15.58
CA LEU A 348 -11.10 1.02 -15.97
C LEU A 348 -10.97 1.23 -17.48
N TYR A 349 -9.97 0.61 -18.09
CA TYR A 349 -9.72 0.71 -19.53
C TYR A 349 -10.80 0.00 -20.36
N ASN A 350 -11.35 -1.10 -19.86
CA ASN A 350 -12.41 -1.85 -20.54
C ASN A 350 -13.77 -1.15 -20.45
N GLU A 351 -14.07 -0.49 -19.33
CA GLU A 351 -15.28 0.34 -19.13
C GLU A 351 -15.31 1.57 -20.06
N ARG A 352 -14.13 2.12 -20.39
CA ARG A 352 -13.99 3.33 -21.23
C ARG A 352 -14.75 3.20 -22.56
N ASN A 353 -14.56 2.10 -23.28
CA ASN A 353 -15.07 1.95 -24.64
C ASN A 353 -16.62 1.93 -24.68
N PRO A 354 -17.32 1.11 -23.87
CA PRO A 354 -18.78 1.18 -23.77
C PRO A 354 -19.30 2.57 -23.40
N ILE A 355 -18.66 3.27 -22.45
CA ILE A 355 -19.07 4.61 -22.01
C ILE A 355 -18.98 5.60 -23.17
N PHE A 356 -17.82 5.72 -23.82
CA PHE A 356 -17.61 6.71 -24.88
C PHE A 356 -18.32 6.39 -26.20
N HIS A 357 -18.72 5.13 -26.41
CA HIS A 357 -19.57 4.74 -27.53
C HIS A 357 -21.07 4.74 -27.20
N GLY A 358 -21.46 5.20 -26.00
CA GLY A 358 -22.85 5.28 -25.58
C GLY A 358 -23.54 3.91 -25.49
N ARG A 359 -22.78 2.84 -25.21
CA ARG A 359 -23.29 1.48 -25.00
C ARG A 359 -23.61 1.19 -23.54
N ASP A 360 -23.00 1.93 -22.61
CA ASP A 360 -23.32 1.91 -21.19
C ASP A 360 -23.90 3.27 -20.76
N HIS A 361 -25.10 3.22 -20.16
CA HIS A 361 -25.82 4.38 -19.65
C HIS A 361 -25.93 4.38 -18.11
N THR A 362 -25.37 3.36 -17.45
CA THR A 362 -25.49 3.14 -16.00
C THR A 362 -24.24 3.57 -15.23
N PHE A 363 -23.18 3.98 -15.93
CA PHE A 363 -21.88 4.32 -15.34
C PHE A 363 -21.90 5.55 -14.41
N SER A 364 -22.91 6.41 -14.48
CA SER A 364 -22.95 7.74 -13.86
C SER A 364 -23.33 7.74 -12.37
N SER A 365 -22.69 6.91 -11.55
CA SER A 365 -22.91 6.86 -10.10
C SER A 365 -21.81 7.59 -9.31
N LYS A 366 -22.14 8.08 -8.10
CA LYS A 366 -21.18 8.71 -7.17
C LYS A 366 -20.00 7.79 -6.91
N PHE A 367 -20.29 6.52 -6.58
CA PHE A 367 -19.30 5.50 -6.31
C PHE A 367 -18.34 5.30 -7.48
N ASN A 368 -18.84 5.17 -8.71
CA ASN A 368 -17.98 4.99 -9.86
C ASN A 368 -17.13 6.22 -10.15
N ALA A 369 -17.69 7.43 -10.03
CA ALA A 369 -16.93 8.66 -10.21
C ALA A 369 -15.82 8.81 -9.15
N ALA A 370 -16.11 8.48 -7.89
CA ALA A 370 -15.12 8.45 -6.82
C ALA A 370 -14.03 7.41 -7.09
N LYS A 371 -14.37 6.20 -7.58
CA LYS A 371 -13.36 5.21 -7.98
C LYS A 371 -12.39 5.80 -9.00
N LYS A 372 -12.88 6.51 -10.03
CA LYS A 372 -12.01 7.09 -11.07
C LYS A 372 -11.15 8.25 -10.56
N LEU A 373 -11.66 9.09 -9.66
CA LEU A 373 -10.86 10.12 -8.98
C LEU A 373 -9.78 9.50 -8.08
N CYS A 374 -10.14 8.49 -7.30
CA CYS A 374 -9.24 7.73 -6.44
C CYS A 374 -8.11 7.05 -7.24
N SER A 375 -8.44 6.39 -8.35
CA SER A 375 -7.42 5.79 -9.22
C SER A 375 -6.48 6.84 -9.80
N PHE A 376 -6.99 8.03 -10.14
CA PHE A 376 -6.15 9.11 -10.63
C PHE A 376 -5.22 9.65 -9.53
N GLU A 377 -5.74 9.88 -8.33
CA GLU A 377 -4.98 10.25 -7.14
C GLU A 377 -3.86 9.24 -6.86
N TYR A 378 -4.19 7.95 -6.80
CA TYR A 378 -3.22 6.88 -6.56
C TYR A 378 -2.11 6.86 -7.64
N ILE A 379 -2.46 6.99 -8.92
CA ILE A 379 -1.46 7.07 -10.00
C ILE A 379 -0.51 8.26 -9.78
N ILE A 380 -1.03 9.42 -9.42
CA ILE A 380 -0.22 10.61 -9.16
C ILE A 380 0.69 10.43 -7.94
N GLU A 381 0.21 9.78 -6.88
CA GLU A 381 1.04 9.43 -5.72
C GLU A 381 2.20 8.51 -6.07
N GLN A 382 1.94 7.45 -6.84
CA GLN A 382 2.98 6.51 -7.27
C GLN A 382 4.04 7.19 -8.15
N ILE A 383 3.61 8.03 -9.10
CA ILE A 383 4.51 8.80 -9.95
C ILE A 383 5.36 9.75 -9.09
N ASN A 384 4.75 10.51 -8.18
CA ASN A 384 5.45 11.42 -7.29
C ASN A 384 6.44 10.69 -6.38
N GLY A 385 6.03 9.55 -5.80
CA GLY A 385 6.87 8.72 -4.94
C GLY A 385 8.11 8.22 -5.68
N HIS A 386 7.92 7.66 -6.88
CA HIS A 386 9.03 7.22 -7.72
C HIS A 386 9.99 8.37 -8.08
N LEU A 387 9.45 9.50 -8.56
CA LEU A 387 10.26 10.68 -8.91
C LEU A 387 11.03 11.22 -7.72
N MET A 388 10.40 11.28 -6.54
CA MET A 388 11.04 11.75 -5.31
C MET A 388 12.18 10.82 -4.90
N ASN A 389 11.95 9.50 -4.90
CA ASN A 389 12.98 8.53 -4.55
C ASN A 389 14.20 8.62 -5.48
N GLU A 390 13.95 8.76 -6.79
CA GLU A 390 15.00 8.96 -7.78
C GLU A 390 15.79 10.26 -7.59
N LEU A 391 15.10 11.36 -7.25
CA LEU A 391 15.73 12.64 -6.95
C LEU A 391 16.56 12.57 -5.67
N LEU A 392 16.02 11.98 -4.60
CA LEU A 392 16.74 11.80 -3.32
C LEU A 392 18.01 10.97 -3.51
N LYS A 393 17.92 9.85 -4.26
CA LYS A 393 19.08 9.03 -4.61
C LYS A 393 20.14 9.81 -5.38
N THR A 394 19.72 10.60 -6.37
CA THR A 394 20.64 11.46 -7.13
C THR A 394 21.31 12.50 -6.23
N MET A 395 20.56 13.10 -5.29
CA MET A 395 21.10 14.05 -4.33
C MET A 395 22.10 13.41 -3.37
N ASP A 396 21.87 12.16 -2.98
CA ASP A 396 22.80 11.38 -2.14
C ASP A 396 24.12 11.08 -2.83
N GLU A 397 24.10 10.88 -4.14
CA GLU A 397 25.29 10.65 -4.95
C GLU A 397 26.09 11.94 -5.18
N VAL A 398 25.43 13.10 -5.21
CA VAL A 398 26.04 14.39 -5.60
C VAL A 398 26.41 15.27 -4.41
N ILE A 399 25.64 15.23 -3.32
CA ILE A 399 25.85 16.09 -2.15
C ILE A 399 26.69 15.35 -1.11
N ASP A 400 27.86 15.92 -0.79
CA ASP A 400 28.75 15.42 0.25
C ASP A 400 28.02 15.28 1.61
N PRO A 401 27.97 14.07 2.19
CA PRO A 401 27.36 13.83 3.50
C PRO A 401 27.88 14.74 4.61
N GLU A 402 29.18 15.08 4.62
CA GLU A 402 29.76 15.96 5.63
C GLU A 402 29.16 17.38 5.57
N ARG A 403 28.82 17.85 4.36
CA ARG A 403 28.16 19.14 4.17
C ARG A 403 26.71 19.11 4.63
N VAL A 404 26.00 18.00 4.41
CA VAL A 404 24.64 17.82 4.93
C VAL A 404 24.66 17.92 6.46
N ASP A 405 25.56 17.21 7.12
CA ASP A 405 25.71 17.27 8.57
C ASP A 405 26.04 18.67 9.06
N LEU A 406 27.00 19.36 8.42
CA LEU A 406 27.34 20.74 8.76
C LEU A 406 26.15 21.69 8.63
N VAL A 407 25.35 21.56 7.57
CA VAL A 407 24.17 22.40 7.34
C VAL A 407 23.10 22.14 8.41
N LEU A 408 22.85 20.88 8.73
CA LEU A 408 21.87 20.49 9.75
C LEU A 408 22.30 20.94 11.16
N GLU A 409 23.56 20.73 11.53
CA GLU A 409 24.08 21.04 12.88
C GLU A 409 24.21 22.54 13.13
N ARG A 410 24.71 23.28 12.12
CA ARG A 410 24.97 24.72 12.25
C ARG A 410 23.83 25.59 11.75
N LYS A 411 22.72 24.99 11.31
CA LYS A 411 21.56 25.67 10.71
C LYS A 411 21.97 26.64 9.60
N LEU A 412 22.89 26.21 8.75
CA LEU A 412 23.39 27.02 7.64
C LEU A 412 22.32 27.19 6.55
N PRO A 413 22.38 28.27 5.75
CA PRO A 413 21.45 28.45 4.64
C PRO A 413 21.61 27.34 3.59
N LEU A 414 20.52 26.94 2.92
CA LEU A 414 20.48 25.87 1.90
C LEU A 414 21.58 25.95 0.84
N ARG A 415 21.98 27.18 0.47
CA ARG A 415 23.06 27.44 -0.50
C ARG A 415 24.41 26.82 -0.11
N SER A 416 24.62 26.54 1.18
CA SER A 416 25.83 25.92 1.71
C SER A 416 25.98 24.44 1.35
N LEU A 417 24.93 23.81 0.79
CA LEU A 417 25.00 22.45 0.25
C LEU A 417 25.69 22.38 -1.11
N LEU A 418 25.67 23.47 -1.88
CA LEU A 418 26.24 23.51 -3.21
C LEU A 418 27.74 23.88 -3.14
N PRO A 419 28.61 23.26 -3.95
CA PRO A 419 29.99 23.69 -4.07
C PRO A 419 30.06 25.17 -4.45
N SER A 420 31.01 25.87 -3.84
CA SER A 420 31.31 27.25 -4.21
C SER A 420 31.70 27.26 -5.69
N PRO A 421 31.19 28.18 -6.53
CA PRO A 421 31.54 28.24 -7.95
C PRO A 421 33.03 28.58 -8.23
N ARG A 422 33.90 28.49 -7.22
CA ARG A 422 35.35 28.72 -7.30
C ARG A 422 36.18 27.44 -7.07
N ASP A 423 35.54 26.29 -6.87
CA ASP A 423 36.20 24.98 -6.76
C ASP A 423 35.99 24.15 -8.03
#